data_AF-A0AAD6SHK1-F1
#
_entry.id   AF-A0AAD6SHK1-F1
#
_cell.length_a   1.000
_cell.length_b   1.000
_cell.length_c   1.000
_cell.angle_alpha   90.00
_cell.angle_beta   90.00
_cell.angle_gamma   90.00
#
_symmetry.space_group_name_H-M   'P 1'
#
loop_
_entity.id
_entity.type
_entity.pdbx_description
1 polymer ?
#
loop_
_entity_poly.entity_id
_entity_poly.type
_entity_poly.pdbx_seq_one_letter_code
_entity_poly.pdbx_strand_id
1 'polypeptide(L)'
;MRKIIAAKPAHSTNIQVYVAPVLLSPKLATYKGTEPVQLVFNIIKKYWFDTPAGFENIPADAAKITTTIEEAFTQGRSKFKKLLFSSVKILQDKKPVDLPADKHQSLFALAQALVKGTKCCFNPGLCGRIALMRKTFLSFPGSDFWDKLDLRLTAIRDDCENAEDIDMTFEALIEADKELHGNVEIDEIEATIATASVVDAAITVPASASGSSTATAIDGEENAAGTEE
;
A
#
# COMPACT_ATOMS: atom_id res chain seq x y z
N MET A 1 -10.85 0.30 -44.30
CA MET A 1 -10.31 0.92 -43.06
C MET A 1 -9.82 -0.18 -42.13
N ARG A 2 -8.51 -0.38 -42.01
CA ARG A 2 -7.92 -1.36 -41.07
C ARG A 2 -7.84 -0.70 -39.69
N LYS A 3 -8.55 -1.24 -38.70
CA LYS A 3 -8.38 -0.85 -37.29
C LYS A 3 -6.99 -1.31 -36.86
N ILE A 4 -6.09 -0.37 -36.62
CA ILE A 4 -4.83 -0.64 -35.92
C ILE A 4 -5.21 -0.88 -34.46
N ILE A 5 -5.31 -2.14 -34.06
CA ILE A 5 -5.42 -2.52 -32.66
C ILE A 5 -4.01 -2.37 -32.10
N ALA A 6 -3.72 -1.26 -31.43
CA ALA A 6 -2.47 -1.09 -30.71
C ALA A 6 -2.34 -2.23 -29.68
N ALA A 7 -1.37 -3.11 -29.87
CA ALA A 7 -1.06 -4.16 -28.92
C ALA A 7 -0.70 -3.50 -27.58
N LYS A 8 -1.42 -3.89 -26.52
CA LYS A 8 -1.10 -3.48 -25.16
C LYS A 8 0.33 -3.97 -24.85
N PRO A 9 1.27 -3.09 -24.43
CA PRO A 9 2.64 -3.51 -24.16
C PRO A 9 2.63 -4.58 -23.06
N ALA A 10 3.26 -5.71 -23.33
CA ALA A 10 3.23 -6.93 -22.49
C ALA A 10 3.59 -6.67 -21.02
N HIS A 11 4.41 -5.65 -20.75
CA HIS A 11 4.86 -5.24 -19.42
C HIS A 11 3.74 -4.70 -18.49
N SER A 12 2.63 -4.20 -19.05
CA SER A 12 1.58 -3.51 -18.27
C SER A 12 0.62 -4.47 -17.54
N THR A 13 0.50 -5.71 -17.99
CA THR A 13 -0.50 -6.66 -17.47
C THR A 13 -0.07 -7.28 -16.13
N ASN A 14 1.24 -7.35 -15.84
CA ASN A 14 1.75 -7.97 -14.62
C ASN A 14 1.95 -7.00 -13.46
N ILE A 15 2.18 -5.70 -13.69
CA ILE A 15 2.43 -4.72 -12.61
C ILE A 15 1.23 -4.61 -11.64
N GLN A 16 0.01 -4.69 -12.18
CA GLN A 16 -1.22 -4.61 -11.37
C GLN A 16 -1.33 -5.73 -10.32
N VAL A 17 -0.72 -6.89 -10.58
CA VAL A 17 -0.72 -8.05 -9.67
C VAL A 17 0.03 -7.75 -8.37
N TYR A 18 0.99 -6.82 -8.39
CA TYR A 18 1.81 -6.46 -7.22
C TYR A 18 1.26 -5.25 -6.46
N VAL A 19 0.49 -4.38 -7.12
CA VAL A 19 -0.07 -3.17 -6.49
C VAL A 19 -1.03 -3.51 -5.36
N ALA A 20 -1.99 -4.41 -5.59
CA ALA A 20 -2.97 -4.76 -4.56
C ALA A 20 -2.33 -5.40 -3.31
N PRO A 21 -1.38 -6.36 -3.44
CA PRO A 21 -0.59 -6.81 -2.30
C PRO A 21 0.17 -5.72 -1.55
N VAL A 22 0.79 -4.78 -2.26
CA VAL A 22 1.50 -3.66 -1.60
C VAL A 22 0.52 -2.77 -0.84
N LEU A 23 -0.64 -2.44 -1.42
CA LEU A 23 -1.70 -1.67 -0.73
C LEU A 23 -2.25 -2.41 0.50
N LEU A 24 -2.28 -3.74 0.50
CA LEU A 24 -2.76 -4.52 1.64
C LEU A 24 -1.64 -4.90 2.62
N SER A 25 -0.39 -4.50 2.36
CA SER A 25 0.73 -4.87 3.21
C SER A 25 0.67 -4.16 4.55
N PRO A 26 0.78 -4.89 5.68
CA PRO A 26 0.86 -4.29 7.01
C PRO A 26 2.15 -3.47 7.21
N LYS A 27 3.17 -3.69 6.37
CA LYS A 27 4.46 -2.98 6.40
C LYS A 27 4.45 -1.65 5.64
N LEU A 28 3.43 -1.37 4.84
CA LEU A 28 3.40 -0.16 4.02
C LEU A 28 3.30 1.09 4.91
N ALA A 29 4.26 2.02 4.81
CA ALA A 29 4.22 3.22 5.64
C ALA A 29 3.17 4.22 5.17
N THR A 30 3.13 4.45 3.86
CA THR A 30 2.27 5.43 3.20
C THR A 30 1.61 4.86 1.94
N TYR A 31 0.37 5.26 1.67
CA TYR A 31 -0.40 4.89 0.49
C TYR A 31 -0.17 5.83 -0.70
N LYS A 32 0.43 7.00 -0.45
CA LYS A 32 0.81 7.99 -1.46
C LYS A 32 2.33 8.18 -1.48
N GLY A 33 2.79 8.90 -2.51
CA GLY A 33 4.20 9.26 -2.65
C GLY A 33 5.04 8.17 -3.31
N THR A 34 6.34 8.31 -3.17
CA THR A 34 7.33 7.50 -3.89
C THR A 34 7.57 6.14 -3.26
N GLU A 35 7.38 6.01 -1.95
CA GLU A 35 7.63 4.77 -1.20
C GLU A 35 6.86 3.55 -1.75
N PRO A 36 5.52 3.57 -1.89
CA PRO A 36 4.80 2.43 -2.48
C PRO A 36 5.25 2.10 -3.91
N VAL A 37 5.60 3.13 -4.69
CA VAL A 37 6.10 2.99 -6.06
C VAL A 37 7.44 2.26 -6.07
N GLN A 38 8.36 2.66 -5.17
CA GLN A 38 9.67 2.04 -5.03
C GLN A 38 9.57 0.58 -4.55
N LEU A 39 8.62 0.25 -3.67
CA LEU A 39 8.38 -1.14 -3.26
C LEU A 39 8.01 -2.03 -4.46
N VAL A 40 7.07 -1.59 -5.30
CA VAL A 40 6.69 -2.35 -6.50
C VAL A 40 7.85 -2.39 -7.51
N PHE A 41 8.57 -1.28 -7.69
CA PHE A 41 9.73 -1.23 -8.58
C PHE A 41 10.81 -2.23 -8.15
N ASN A 42 11.11 -2.32 -6.85
CA ASN A 42 12.07 -3.28 -6.31
C ASN A 42 11.61 -4.74 -6.47
N ILE A 43 10.31 -5.01 -6.34
CA ILE A 43 9.74 -6.34 -6.63
C ILE A 43 9.97 -6.69 -8.11
N ILE A 44 9.65 -5.78 -9.03
CA ILE A 44 9.85 -5.99 -10.47
C ILE A 44 11.34 -6.23 -10.77
N LYS A 45 12.23 -5.42 -10.20
CA LYS A 45 13.68 -5.58 -10.33
C LYS A 45 14.19 -6.92 -9.80
N LYS A 46 13.63 -7.39 -8.68
CA LYS A 46 14.07 -8.65 -8.05
C LYS A 46 13.70 -9.88 -8.89
N TYR A 47 12.52 -9.86 -9.51
CA TYR A 47 11.96 -11.03 -10.17
C TYR A 47 11.94 -10.95 -11.70
N TRP A 48 12.40 -9.83 -12.30
CA TRP A 48 12.59 -9.63 -13.74
C TRP A 48 11.36 -10.02 -14.58
N PHE A 49 10.17 -9.69 -14.09
CA PHE A 49 8.93 -10.08 -14.75
C PHE A 49 8.73 -9.33 -16.05
N ASP A 50 9.02 -10.00 -17.18
CA ASP A 50 8.85 -9.50 -18.54
C ASP A 50 9.54 -8.17 -18.84
N THR A 51 10.43 -7.68 -17.98
CA THR A 51 11.17 -6.43 -18.20
C THR A 51 12.46 -6.69 -18.96
N PRO A 52 12.83 -5.86 -19.96
CA PRO A 52 14.10 -5.98 -20.66
C PRO A 52 15.27 -5.98 -19.68
N ALA A 53 16.28 -6.80 -19.97
CA ALA A 53 17.41 -6.89 -19.06
C ALA A 53 18.19 -5.57 -19.00
N GLY A 54 18.48 -5.08 -17.79
CA GLY A 54 19.21 -3.82 -17.60
C GLY A 54 18.36 -2.57 -17.84
N PHE A 55 17.02 -2.65 -17.80
CA PHE A 55 16.13 -1.49 -17.93
C PHE A 55 16.43 -0.39 -16.90
N GLU A 56 16.99 -0.75 -15.75
CA GLU A 56 17.41 0.16 -14.69
C GLU A 56 18.56 1.08 -15.11
N ASN A 57 19.36 0.65 -16.09
CA ASN A 57 20.46 1.43 -16.64
C ASN A 57 20.01 2.37 -17.77
N ILE A 58 18.75 2.26 -18.20
CA ILE A 58 18.14 3.08 -19.24
C ILE A 58 17.12 4.01 -18.57
N PRO A 59 17.45 5.28 -18.30
CA PRO A 59 16.58 6.20 -17.57
C PRO A 59 15.18 6.33 -18.18
N ALA A 60 15.08 6.28 -19.51
CA ALA A 60 13.80 6.35 -20.22
C ALA A 60 12.89 5.15 -19.94
N ASP A 61 13.44 3.94 -19.82
CA ASP A 61 12.65 2.73 -19.58
C ASP A 61 12.29 2.58 -18.10
N ALA A 62 13.21 2.92 -17.20
CA ALA A 62 12.91 3.06 -15.78
C ALA A 62 11.76 4.06 -15.54
N ALA A 63 11.77 5.22 -16.21
CA ALA A 63 10.71 6.21 -16.10
C ALA A 63 9.35 5.70 -16.61
N LYS A 64 9.31 4.95 -17.72
CA LYS A 64 8.08 4.31 -18.22
C LYS A 64 7.51 3.31 -17.23
N ILE A 65 8.35 2.49 -16.61
CA ILE A 65 7.94 1.51 -15.59
C ILE A 65 7.39 2.23 -14.36
N THR A 66 8.09 3.23 -13.84
CA THR A 66 7.62 4.07 -12.72
C THR A 66 6.26 4.69 -13.03
N THR A 67 6.09 5.29 -14.21
CA THR A 67 4.80 5.86 -14.65
C THR A 67 3.69 4.80 -14.67
N THR A 68 4.00 3.60 -15.20
CA THR A 68 3.03 2.49 -15.24
C THR A 68 2.64 2.01 -13.83
N ILE A 69 3.59 2.01 -12.89
CA ILE A 69 3.34 1.68 -11.48
C ILE A 69 2.44 2.73 -10.83
N GLU A 70 2.70 4.02 -11.04
CA GLU A 70 1.88 5.13 -10.52
C GLU A 70 0.44 5.09 -11.04
N GLU A 71 0.26 4.81 -12.33
CA GLU A 71 -1.06 4.60 -12.94
C GLU A 71 -1.76 3.38 -12.31
N ALA A 72 -1.03 2.28 -12.11
CA ALA A 72 -1.57 1.07 -11.49
C ALA A 72 -1.97 1.32 -10.02
N PHE A 73 -1.20 2.08 -9.24
CA PHE A 73 -1.57 2.52 -7.89
C PHE A 73 -2.82 3.40 -7.90
N THR A 74 -2.95 4.30 -8.87
CA THR A 74 -4.14 5.15 -9.02
C THR A 74 -5.38 4.31 -9.30
N GLN A 75 -5.29 3.35 -10.21
CA GLN A 75 -6.37 2.40 -10.50
C GLN A 75 -6.71 1.50 -9.30
N GLY A 76 -5.69 0.96 -8.63
CA GLY A 76 -5.83 0.11 -7.45
C GLY A 76 -6.53 0.83 -6.31
N ARG A 77 -6.09 2.06 -5.99
CA ARG A 77 -6.74 2.94 -5.01
C ARG A 77 -8.19 3.25 -5.39
N SER A 78 -8.46 3.56 -6.66
CA SER A 78 -9.85 3.77 -7.12
C SER A 78 -10.71 2.52 -6.92
N LYS A 79 -10.19 1.33 -7.24
CA LYS A 79 -10.87 0.04 -7.04
C LYS A 79 -11.15 -0.20 -5.55
N PHE A 80 -10.17 0.01 -4.68
CA PHE A 80 -10.31 -0.20 -3.24
C PHE A 80 -11.38 0.71 -2.66
N LYS A 81 -11.35 2.00 -3.00
CA LYS A 81 -12.35 2.96 -2.53
C LYS A 81 -13.77 2.61 -2.99
N LYS A 82 -13.94 2.07 -4.20
CA LYS A 82 -15.23 1.56 -4.68
C LYS A 82 -15.71 0.34 -3.89
N LEU A 83 -14.82 -0.58 -3.54
CA LEU A 83 -15.16 -1.75 -2.72
C LEU A 83 -15.55 -1.33 -1.29
N LEU A 84 -14.82 -0.39 -0.70
CA LEU A 84 -15.18 0.22 0.59
C LEU A 84 -16.55 0.90 0.50
N PHE A 85 -16.81 1.68 -0.55
CA PHE A 85 -18.12 2.28 -0.78
C PHE A 85 -19.22 1.22 -0.80
N SER A 86 -19.10 0.20 -1.65
CA SER A 86 -20.11 -0.86 -1.76
C SER A 86 -20.28 -1.71 -0.50
N SER A 87 -19.31 -1.68 0.42
CA SER A 87 -19.38 -2.40 1.68
C SER A 87 -20.32 -1.77 2.72
N VAL A 88 -20.60 -0.47 2.58
CA VAL A 88 -21.38 0.32 3.56
C VAL A 88 -22.40 1.29 2.94
N LYS A 89 -22.35 1.54 1.64
CA LYS A 89 -23.20 2.50 0.94
C LYS A 89 -23.69 1.94 -0.39
N ILE A 90 -24.83 2.41 -0.85
CA ILE A 90 -25.36 2.18 -2.20
C ILE A 90 -25.63 3.52 -2.91
N LEU A 91 -25.72 3.47 -4.24
CA LEU A 91 -26.21 4.60 -5.01
C LEU A 91 -27.72 4.45 -5.22
N GLN A 92 -28.51 5.31 -4.58
CA GLN A 92 -29.94 5.45 -4.82
C GLN A 92 -30.17 6.79 -5.51
N ASP A 93 -30.78 6.78 -6.70
CA ASP A 93 -31.00 7.98 -7.52
C ASP A 93 -29.72 8.81 -7.75
N LYS A 94 -28.60 8.13 -8.00
CA LYS A 94 -27.24 8.70 -8.18
C LYS A 94 -26.69 9.41 -6.94
N LYS A 95 -27.31 9.27 -5.78
CA LYS A 95 -26.83 9.80 -4.50
C LYS A 95 -26.34 8.65 -3.60
N PRO A 96 -25.19 8.81 -2.93
CA PRO A 96 -24.77 7.88 -1.89
C PRO A 96 -25.76 7.85 -0.74
N VAL A 97 -26.25 6.66 -0.39
CA VAL A 97 -27.08 6.40 0.79
C VAL A 97 -26.43 5.30 1.62
N ASP A 98 -26.40 5.50 2.93
CA ASP A 98 -25.91 4.50 3.88
C ASP A 98 -26.79 3.26 3.88
N LEU A 99 -26.14 2.10 3.83
CA LEU A 99 -26.82 0.83 4.06
C LEU A 99 -27.16 0.71 5.55
N PRO A 100 -28.27 0.05 5.90
CA PRO A 100 -28.49 -0.33 7.29
C PRO A 100 -27.45 -1.37 7.71
N ALA A 101 -27.15 -1.43 9.01
CA ALA A 101 -26.02 -2.21 9.53
C ALA A 101 -26.11 -3.71 9.21
N ASP A 102 -27.33 -4.27 9.14
CA ASP A 102 -27.59 -5.67 8.76
C ASP A 102 -27.30 -5.98 7.28
N LYS A 103 -27.06 -4.95 6.46
CA LYS A 103 -26.69 -5.05 5.04
C LYS A 103 -25.24 -4.66 4.77
N HIS A 104 -24.47 -4.29 5.79
CA HIS A 104 -23.04 -4.10 5.64
C HIS A 104 -22.37 -5.41 5.22
N GLN A 105 -21.35 -5.31 4.37
CA GLN A 105 -20.48 -6.46 4.15
C GLN A 105 -19.66 -6.71 5.42
N SER A 106 -19.51 -7.97 5.82
CA SER A 106 -18.58 -8.32 6.87
C SER A 106 -17.13 -7.97 6.47
N LEU A 107 -16.25 -7.84 7.45
CA LEU A 107 -14.82 -7.60 7.19
C LEU A 107 -14.22 -8.68 6.28
N PHE A 108 -14.61 -9.93 6.52
CA PHE A 108 -14.15 -11.08 5.75
C PHE A 108 -14.60 -11.01 4.29
N ALA A 109 -15.88 -10.75 4.02
CA ALA A 109 -16.40 -10.65 2.66
C ALA A 109 -15.77 -9.48 1.89
N LEU A 110 -15.57 -8.34 2.55
CA LEU A 110 -14.87 -7.19 1.98
C LEU A 110 -13.42 -7.53 1.64
N ALA A 111 -12.72 -8.21 2.56
CA ALA A 111 -11.34 -8.62 2.36
C ALA A 111 -11.20 -9.63 1.23
N GLN A 112 -12.08 -10.62 1.12
CA GLN A 112 -12.16 -11.52 -0.04
C GLN A 112 -12.34 -10.75 -1.36
N ALA A 113 -13.22 -9.74 -1.38
CA ALA A 113 -13.42 -8.92 -2.58
C ALA A 113 -12.18 -8.09 -2.96
N LEU A 114 -11.42 -7.61 -1.97
CA LEU A 114 -10.19 -6.84 -2.17
C LEU A 114 -9.03 -7.70 -2.68
N VAL A 115 -8.89 -8.93 -2.17
CA VAL A 115 -7.84 -9.88 -2.60
C VAL A 115 -8.23 -10.68 -3.85
N LYS A 116 -9.46 -10.55 -4.34
CA LYS A 116 -9.92 -11.28 -5.54
C LYS A 116 -9.02 -10.97 -6.74
N GLY A 117 -8.43 -12.04 -7.30
CA GLY A 117 -7.52 -11.96 -8.44
C GLY A 117 -6.09 -11.54 -8.08
N THR A 118 -5.74 -11.52 -6.79
CA THR A 118 -4.37 -11.28 -6.31
C THR A 118 -3.79 -12.58 -5.74
N LYS A 119 -2.49 -12.55 -5.42
CA LYS A 119 -1.80 -13.64 -4.69
C LYS A 119 -1.72 -13.36 -3.19
N CYS A 120 -2.56 -12.47 -2.66
CA CYS A 120 -2.57 -12.16 -1.22
C CYS A 120 -3.23 -13.30 -0.44
N CYS A 121 -2.59 -13.72 0.65
CA CYS A 121 -3.23 -14.54 1.66
C CYS A 121 -3.98 -13.67 2.68
N PHE A 122 -5.06 -14.24 3.18
CA PHE A 122 -5.82 -13.66 4.28
C PHE A 122 -5.01 -13.80 5.57
N ASN A 123 -4.73 -12.70 6.26
CA ASN A 123 -4.07 -12.71 7.56
C ASN A 123 -4.59 -11.57 8.45
N PRO A 124 -4.39 -11.64 9.79
CA PRO A 124 -4.88 -10.61 10.70
C PRO A 124 -4.39 -9.19 10.37
N GLY A 125 -3.12 -9.02 9.98
CA GLY A 125 -2.58 -7.72 9.60
C GLY A 125 -3.29 -7.09 8.39
N LEU A 126 -3.62 -7.89 7.38
CA LEU A 126 -4.41 -7.48 6.22
C LEU A 126 -5.82 -7.06 6.64
N CYS A 127 -6.46 -7.83 7.53
CA CYS A 127 -7.78 -7.48 8.09
C CYS A 127 -7.75 -6.17 8.86
N GLY A 128 -6.72 -5.96 9.70
CA GLY A 128 -6.52 -4.71 10.43
C GLY A 128 -6.37 -3.51 9.49
N ARG A 129 -5.63 -3.66 8.39
CA ARG A 129 -5.53 -2.63 7.36
C ARG A 129 -6.86 -2.32 6.71
N ILE A 130 -7.65 -3.33 6.39
CA ILE A 130 -8.98 -3.13 5.77
C ILE A 130 -9.95 -2.49 6.76
N ALA A 131 -9.94 -2.89 8.03
CA ALA A 131 -10.72 -2.27 9.09
C ALA A 131 -10.35 -0.78 9.25
N LEU A 132 -9.04 -0.46 9.27
CA LEU A 132 -8.57 0.93 9.28
C LEU A 132 -9.05 1.71 8.04
N MET A 133 -8.93 1.13 6.85
CA MET A 133 -9.42 1.73 5.61
C MET A 133 -10.92 2.02 5.68
N ARG A 134 -11.73 1.06 6.14
CA ARG A 134 -13.18 1.22 6.25
C ARG A 134 -13.56 2.26 7.29
N LYS A 135 -12.97 2.22 8.49
CA LYS A 135 -13.13 3.24 9.53
C LYS A 135 -12.77 4.64 9.02
N THR A 136 -11.72 4.76 8.22
CA THR A 136 -11.30 6.04 7.63
C THR A 136 -12.25 6.49 6.54
N PHE A 137 -12.74 5.56 5.72
CA PHE A 137 -13.68 5.86 4.64
C PHE A 137 -15.03 6.35 5.18
N LEU A 138 -15.51 5.77 6.29
CA LEU A 138 -16.73 6.22 6.97
C LEU A 138 -16.60 7.66 7.49
N SER A 139 -15.41 8.05 7.98
CA SER A 139 -15.14 9.43 8.42
C SER A 139 -14.89 10.39 7.26
N PHE A 140 -14.19 9.94 6.22
CA PHE A 140 -13.66 10.77 5.13
C PHE A 140 -13.79 10.07 3.77
N PRO A 141 -14.99 9.96 3.17
CA PRO A 141 -15.19 9.31 1.88
C PRO A 141 -14.73 10.17 0.69
N GLY A 142 -14.23 11.38 0.94
CA GLY A 142 -13.87 12.41 -0.05
C GLY A 142 -12.55 12.16 -0.78
N SER A 143 -12.11 13.15 -1.55
CA SER A 143 -10.85 13.09 -2.30
C SER A 143 -9.60 12.99 -1.40
N ASP A 144 -9.71 13.46 -0.15
CA ASP A 144 -8.67 13.45 0.87
C ASP A 144 -8.56 12.11 1.63
N PHE A 145 -9.41 11.12 1.31
CA PHE A 145 -9.43 9.80 1.97
C PHE A 145 -8.03 9.19 2.18
N TRP A 146 -7.20 9.16 1.12
CA TRP A 146 -5.87 8.56 1.19
C TRP A 146 -4.91 9.35 2.08
N ASP A 147 -5.02 10.68 2.05
CA ASP A 147 -4.22 11.55 2.94
C ASP A 147 -4.63 11.35 4.40
N LYS A 148 -5.93 11.22 4.69
CA LYS A 148 -6.43 10.91 6.04
C LYS A 148 -6.04 9.51 6.51
N LEU A 149 -5.97 8.56 5.60
CA LEU A 149 -5.51 7.20 5.90
C LEU A 149 -4.02 7.17 6.25
N ASP A 150 -3.18 7.89 5.49
CA ASP A 150 -1.76 8.02 5.78
C ASP A 150 -1.53 8.70 7.14
N LEU A 151 -2.25 9.78 7.43
CA LEU A 151 -2.18 10.45 8.73
C LEU A 151 -2.54 9.51 9.89
N ARG A 152 -3.58 8.68 9.73
CA ARG A 152 -3.97 7.71 10.76
C ARG A 152 -2.93 6.60 10.94
N LEU A 153 -2.29 6.15 9.86
CA LEU A 153 -1.20 5.19 9.95
C LEU A 153 0.02 5.77 10.67
N THR A 154 0.37 7.02 10.37
CA THR A 154 1.44 7.72 11.07
C THR A 154 1.12 7.85 12.55
N ALA A 155 -0.09 8.31 12.90
CA ALA A 155 -0.52 8.40 14.30
C ALA A 155 -0.42 7.05 15.04
N ILE A 156 -0.90 5.95 14.44
CA ILE A 156 -0.77 4.62 15.05
C ILE A 156 0.70 4.26 15.33
N ARG A 157 1.63 4.61 14.43
CA ARG A 157 3.06 4.34 14.64
C ARG A 157 3.70 5.24 15.67
N ASP A 158 3.29 6.50 15.74
CA ASP A 158 3.83 7.46 16.68
C ASP A 158 3.31 7.19 18.11
N ASP A 159 2.08 6.66 18.23
CA ASP A 159 1.44 6.32 19.50
C ASP A 159 1.87 4.94 20.07
N CYS A 160 2.52 4.10 19.26
CA CYS A 160 2.96 2.75 19.63
C CYS A 160 4.47 2.71 19.87
N GLU A 161 4.93 2.04 20.94
CA GLU A 161 6.36 1.97 21.24
C GLU A 161 7.06 0.88 20.41
N ASN A 162 6.34 -0.21 20.10
CA ASN A 162 6.89 -1.38 19.42
C ASN A 162 5.89 -2.00 18.43
N ALA A 163 6.31 -3.06 17.75
CA ALA A 163 5.47 -3.74 16.75
C ALA A 163 4.26 -4.47 17.36
N GLU A 164 4.37 -4.95 18.60
CA GLU A 164 3.28 -5.66 19.30
C GLU A 164 2.13 -4.69 19.62
N ASP A 165 2.44 -3.45 20.02
CA ASP A 165 1.44 -2.40 20.25
C ASP A 165 0.66 -2.04 18.97
N ILE A 166 1.37 -2.02 17.82
CA ILE A 166 0.75 -1.79 16.51
C ILE A 166 -0.21 -2.93 16.18
N ASP A 167 0.20 -4.18 16.40
CA ASP A 167 -0.63 -5.36 16.16
C ASP A 167 -1.88 -5.35 17.06
N MET A 168 -1.72 -5.03 18.35
CA MET A 168 -2.85 -4.84 19.28
C MET A 168 -3.82 -3.75 18.82
N THR A 169 -3.29 -2.63 18.32
CA THR A 169 -4.13 -1.54 17.77
C THR A 169 -4.93 -2.02 16.55
N PHE A 170 -4.33 -2.81 15.67
CA PHE A 170 -5.03 -3.40 14.53
C PHE A 170 -6.06 -4.46 14.95
N GLU A 171 -5.78 -5.26 15.98
CA GLU A 171 -6.77 -6.20 16.54
C GLU A 171 -7.99 -5.45 17.11
N ALA A 172 -7.77 -4.37 17.85
CA ALA A 172 -8.85 -3.52 18.34
C ALA A 172 -9.68 -2.90 17.20
N LEU A 173 -9.04 -2.54 16.08
CA LEU A 173 -9.73 -2.08 14.89
C LEU A 173 -10.57 -3.18 14.23
N ILE A 174 -10.07 -4.41 14.19
CA ILE A 174 -10.82 -5.57 13.67
C ILE A 174 -12.06 -5.81 14.53
N GLU A 175 -11.93 -5.76 15.85
CA GLU A 175 -13.07 -6.03 16.74
C GLU A 175 -14.14 -4.94 16.65
N ALA A 176 -13.75 -3.67 16.72
CA ALA A 176 -14.68 -2.55 16.54
C ALA A 176 -15.40 -2.59 15.18
N ASP A 177 -14.71 -3.07 14.15
CA ASP A 177 -15.26 -3.21 12.81
C ASP A 177 -16.27 -4.38 12.72
N LYS A 178 -16.02 -5.51 13.38
CA LYS A 178 -16.97 -6.62 13.52
C LYS A 178 -18.21 -6.23 14.32
N GLU A 179 -18.05 -5.49 15.40
CA GLU A 179 -19.17 -4.99 16.21
C GLU A 179 -20.11 -4.11 15.38
N LEU A 180 -19.56 -3.28 14.49
CA LEU A 180 -20.33 -2.33 13.69
C LEU A 180 -20.94 -2.93 12.41
N HIS A 181 -20.27 -3.91 11.81
CA HIS A 181 -20.61 -4.42 10.47
C HIS A 181 -21.00 -5.91 10.46
N GLY A 182 -21.03 -6.56 11.63
CA GLY A 182 -21.34 -7.97 11.78
C GLY A 182 -20.15 -8.90 11.55
N ASN A 183 -20.26 -10.12 12.06
CA ASN A 183 -19.28 -11.19 11.91
C ASN A 183 -19.82 -12.29 10.97
N VAL A 184 -18.92 -13.00 10.27
CA VAL A 184 -19.27 -14.21 9.50
C VAL A 184 -19.01 -15.41 10.39
N GLU A 185 -19.94 -16.37 10.43
CA GLU A 185 -19.68 -17.67 11.07
C GLU A 185 -18.52 -18.39 10.35
N ILE A 186 -17.57 -18.91 11.12
CA ILE A 186 -16.21 -19.28 10.69
C ILE A 186 -16.17 -20.47 9.71
N ASP A 187 -17.27 -21.22 9.57
CA ASP A 187 -17.33 -22.49 8.81
C ASP A 187 -17.09 -22.33 7.29
N GLU A 188 -17.18 -21.11 6.73
CA GLU A 188 -16.86 -20.85 5.31
C GLU A 188 -15.38 -20.45 5.05
N ILE A 189 -14.57 -20.27 6.11
CA ILE A 189 -13.25 -19.62 6.03
C ILE A 189 -12.12 -20.62 5.71
N GLU A 190 -12.20 -21.86 6.20
CA GLU A 190 -11.10 -22.84 6.14
C GLU A 190 -10.76 -23.34 4.72
N ALA A 191 -11.70 -23.28 3.77
CA ALA A 191 -11.50 -23.77 2.41
C ALA A 191 -10.62 -22.84 1.52
N THR A 192 -10.35 -21.59 1.94
CA THR A 192 -9.72 -20.57 1.06
C THR A 192 -8.24 -20.30 1.36
N ILE A 193 -7.73 -20.73 2.53
CA ILE A 193 -6.39 -20.35 3.04
C ILE A 193 -5.22 -21.13 2.38
N ALA A 194 -5.49 -22.23 1.67
CA ALA A 194 -4.46 -23.20 1.27
C ALA A 194 -3.50 -22.79 0.13
N THR A 195 -3.59 -21.59 -0.46
CA THR A 195 -2.72 -21.22 -1.60
C THR A 195 -2.39 -19.72 -1.65
N ALA A 196 -1.18 -19.32 -1.22
CA ALA A 196 -0.27 -18.36 -1.88
C ALA A 196 0.71 -17.63 -0.92
N SER A 197 2.02 -17.88 -1.07
CA SER A 197 3.09 -17.09 -0.44
C SER A 197 4.01 -16.56 -1.53
N VAL A 198 4.22 -15.22 -1.60
CA VAL A 198 5.42 -14.58 -2.21
C VAL A 198 5.69 -13.16 -1.68
N VAL A 199 4.69 -12.39 -1.22
CA VAL A 199 4.86 -10.91 -1.12
C VAL A 199 5.53 -10.43 0.18
N ASP A 200 5.23 -11.02 1.35
CA ASP A 200 5.76 -10.50 2.63
C ASP A 200 7.29 -10.63 2.78
N ALA A 201 7.90 -11.58 2.05
CA ALA A 201 9.36 -11.77 2.00
C ALA A 201 10.07 -10.75 1.09
N ALA A 202 9.35 -10.05 0.20
CA ALA A 202 9.92 -9.07 -0.70
C ALA A 202 9.89 -7.63 -0.14
N ILE A 203 9.08 -7.36 0.90
CA ILE A 203 8.93 -6.03 1.53
C ILE A 203 9.91 -5.84 2.71
N THR A 204 10.79 -6.79 2.99
CA THR A 204 11.85 -6.62 3.99
C THR A 204 12.88 -5.61 3.47
N VAL A 205 12.69 -4.33 3.84
CA VAL A 205 13.70 -3.28 3.66
C VAL A 205 14.89 -3.64 4.55
N PRO A 206 16.13 -3.74 4.04
CA PRO A 206 17.29 -3.85 4.91
C PRO A 206 17.40 -2.55 5.69
N ALA A 207 17.35 -2.64 7.02
CA ALA A 207 17.75 -1.56 7.91
C ALA A 207 19.22 -1.24 7.63
N SER A 208 19.49 -0.29 6.74
CA SER A 208 20.85 0.16 6.47
C SER A 208 21.15 1.39 7.31
N ALA A 209 21.86 1.12 8.40
CA ALA A 209 22.94 1.91 8.98
C ALA A 209 22.96 3.41 8.65
N SER A 210 22.55 4.21 9.63
CA SER A 210 23.05 5.57 9.84
C SER A 210 24.58 5.51 10.06
N GLY A 211 25.34 5.57 8.97
CA GLY A 211 26.77 5.84 8.99
C GLY A 211 27.01 7.30 9.33
N SER A 212 27.29 7.57 10.61
CA SER A 212 27.85 8.81 11.10
C SER A 212 29.20 9.05 10.43
N SER A 213 29.28 10.02 9.52
CA SER A 213 30.57 10.54 9.06
C SER A 213 31.10 11.53 10.09
N THR A 214 31.99 11.04 10.93
CA THR A 214 32.96 11.85 11.68
C THR A 214 33.86 12.58 10.69
N ALA A 215 33.79 13.92 10.68
CA ALA A 215 34.81 14.77 10.09
C ALA A 215 35.80 15.15 11.19
N THR A 216 37.01 14.58 11.15
CA THR A 216 38.14 15.00 12.00
C THR A 216 39.28 15.50 11.10
N ALA A 217 39.56 16.79 11.29
CA ALA A 217 40.81 17.55 11.22
C ALA A 217 41.78 17.42 10.03
N ILE A 218 42.17 18.57 9.47
CA ILE A 218 43.58 18.87 9.21
C ILE A 218 43.86 20.34 9.52
N ASP A 219 44.76 20.57 10.47
CA ASP A 219 45.37 21.85 10.82
C ASP A 219 46.20 22.43 9.66
N GLY A 220 46.31 23.76 9.64
CA GLY A 220 47.12 24.51 8.69
C GLY A 220 47.34 25.94 9.20
N GLU A 221 48.19 26.05 10.21
CA GLU A 221 48.75 27.27 10.78
C GLU A 221 49.83 27.83 9.84
N GLU A 222 49.70 29.06 9.35
CA GLU A 222 50.88 29.88 9.01
C GLU A 222 50.60 31.39 9.10
N ASN A 223 51.44 32.03 9.91
CA ASN A 223 51.58 33.46 10.17
C ASN A 223 52.08 34.24 8.93
N ALA A 224 51.62 35.48 8.73
CA ALA A 224 52.47 36.55 8.21
C ALA A 224 51.93 37.94 8.56
N ALA A 225 52.80 38.72 9.20
CA ALA A 225 52.66 40.13 9.57
C ALA A 225 52.64 41.07 8.35
N GLY A 226 52.13 42.29 8.54
CA GLY A 226 52.25 43.37 7.55
C GLY A 226 51.61 44.69 7.98
N THR A 227 52.45 45.55 8.55
CA THR A 227 52.29 46.93 9.04
C THR A 227 51.99 47.96 7.92
N GLU A 228 51.37 49.09 8.29
CA GLU A 228 51.39 50.45 7.66
C GLU A 228 50.96 50.56 6.17
N GLU A 229 50.10 51.50 5.78
CA GLU A 229 50.18 52.97 5.92
C GLU A 229 48.77 53.61 5.80
#